data_AF-A0A0D1A9T4-F1
#
_entry.id   AF-A0A0D1A9T4-F1
#
_cell.length_a   1.000
_cell.length_b   1.000
_cell.length_c   1.000
_cell.angle_alpha   90.00
_cell.angle_beta   90.00
_cell.angle_gamma   90.00
#
_symmetry.space_group_name_H-M   'P 1'
#
loop_
_entity.id
_entity.type
_entity.pdbx_description
1 polymer ?
#
loop_
_entity_poly.entity_id
_entity_poly.type
_entity_poly.pdbx_seq_one_letter_code
_entity_poly.pdbx_strand_id
1 'polypeptide(L)'
;MSSTVSLEQLQSGADAGIRRTVNRLKRARGQLTALIAAVESGADCGNVVTQLTAVRGALDKAGFELISAAMRDCLTDPRDELPAGGVQPEAAARRPTLKEIRTLFLRLT
;
A
#
# COMPACT_ATOMS: atom_id res chain seq x y z
N MET A 1 -35.45 9.00 -12.02
CA MET A 1 -34.51 8.70 -10.91
C MET A 1 -33.11 8.64 -11.50
N SER A 2 -32.49 9.82 -11.67
CA SER A 2 -31.17 9.95 -12.30
C SER A 2 -30.14 9.80 -11.19
N SER A 3 -29.52 8.62 -11.09
CA SER A 3 -28.40 8.40 -10.18
C SER A 3 -27.13 8.95 -10.80
N THR A 4 -26.92 10.27 -10.67
CA THR A 4 -25.61 10.89 -10.87
C THR A 4 -24.75 10.53 -9.67
N VAL A 5 -24.05 9.40 -9.72
CA VAL A 5 -22.93 9.17 -8.80
C VAL A 5 -21.87 10.21 -9.17
N SER A 6 -21.74 11.23 -8.34
CA SER A 6 -20.81 12.34 -8.56
C SER A 6 -19.38 11.80 -8.62
N LEU A 7 -18.60 12.19 -9.63
CA LEU A 7 -17.19 11.84 -9.79
C LEU A 7 -16.37 12.12 -8.51
N GLU A 8 -16.78 13.09 -7.67
CA GLU A 8 -16.19 13.39 -6.37
C GLU A 8 -16.20 12.21 -5.37
N GLN A 9 -17.20 11.31 -5.45
CA GLN A 9 -17.30 10.15 -4.56
C GLN A 9 -16.26 9.08 -4.88
N LEU A 10 -15.82 8.97 -6.13
CA LEU A 10 -14.77 8.03 -6.55
C LEU A 10 -13.38 8.49 -6.06
N GLN A 11 -13.10 9.79 -6.09
CA GLN A 11 -11.84 10.36 -5.62
C GLN A 11 -11.74 10.35 -4.08
N SER A 12 -12.85 10.65 -3.39
CA SER A 12 -12.92 10.65 -1.92
C SER A 12 -12.63 9.27 -1.30
N GLY A 13 -12.96 8.18 -2.01
CA GLY A 13 -12.67 6.81 -1.57
C GLY A 13 -11.17 6.48 -1.59
N ALA A 14 -10.44 6.99 -2.59
CA ALA A 14 -9.00 6.83 -2.70
C ALA A 14 -8.26 7.61 -1.59
N ASP A 15 -8.68 8.86 -1.33
CA ASP A 15 -8.13 9.70 -0.26
C ASP A 15 -8.36 9.09 1.14
N ALA A 16 -9.54 8.50 1.36
CA ALA A 16 -9.85 7.77 2.60
C ALA A 16 -9.01 6.49 2.75
N GLY A 17 -8.61 5.85 1.65
CA GLY A 17 -7.67 4.74 1.63
C GLY A 17 -6.27 5.18 2.07
N ILE A 18 -5.73 6.21 1.40
CA ILE A 18 -4.42 6.78 1.70
C ILE A 18 -4.33 7.23 3.17
N ARG A 19 -5.35 7.94 3.68
CA ARG A 19 -5.38 8.43 5.07
C ARG A 19 -5.38 7.28 6.08
N ARG A 20 -6.06 6.16 5.79
CA ARG A 20 -6.02 4.94 6.62
C ARG A 20 -4.63 4.31 6.61
N THR A 21 -4.02 4.15 5.44
CA THR A 21 -2.65 3.64 5.30
C THR A 21 -1.66 4.50 6.10
N VAL A 22 -1.73 5.83 5.98
CA VAL A 22 -0.88 6.77 6.75
C VAL A 22 -1.04 6.56 8.26
N ASN A 23 -2.27 6.39 8.76
CA ASN A 23 -2.50 6.13 10.18
C ASN A 23 -1.89 4.80 10.64
N ARG A 24 -1.90 3.76 9.79
CA ARG A 24 -1.23 2.49 10.10
C ARG A 24 0.29 2.63 10.12
N LEU A 25 0.87 3.33 9.14
CA LEU A 25 2.31 3.61 9.10
C LEU A 25 2.75 4.41 10.34
N LYS A 26 1.96 5.40 10.77
CA LYS A 26 2.22 6.14 12.02
C LYS A 26 2.25 5.23 13.25
N ARG A 27 1.37 4.23 13.32
CA ARG A 27 1.37 3.22 14.39
C ARG A 27 2.60 2.32 14.33
N ALA A 28 2.93 1.80 13.14
CA ALA A 28 4.12 0.98 12.93
C ALA A 28 5.40 1.74 13.32
N ARG A 29 5.48 3.05 13.02
CA ARG A 29 6.56 3.91 13.48
C ARG A 29 6.68 3.95 15.01
N GLY A 30 5.56 4.10 15.73
CA GLY A 30 5.57 4.07 17.19
C GLY A 30 6.05 2.73 17.77
N GLN A 31 5.66 1.61 17.14
CA GLN A 31 6.15 0.29 17.52
C GLN A 31 7.65 0.12 17.23
N LEU A 32 8.13 0.65 16.10
CA LEU A 32 9.56 0.63 15.78
C LEU A 32 10.38 1.48 16.77
N THR A 33 9.88 2.65 17.16
CA THR A 33 10.51 3.46 18.21
C THR A 33 10.61 2.69 19.54
N ALA A 34 9.54 1.97 19.92
CA ALA A 34 9.56 1.13 21.13
C ALA A 34 10.56 -0.03 21.02
N LEU A 35 10.64 -0.68 19.86
CA LEU A 35 11.60 -1.75 19.60
C LEU A 35 13.05 -1.25 19.69
N ILE A 36 13.35 -0.09 19.11
CA ILE A 36 14.68 0.53 19.19
C ILE A 36 15.03 0.78 20.66
N ALA A 37 14.13 1.41 21.42
CA ALA A 37 14.36 1.67 22.84
C ALA A 37 14.58 0.37 23.65
N ALA A 38 13.83 -0.70 23.34
CA ALA A 38 14.00 -1.99 23.99
C ALA A 38 15.37 -2.62 23.70
N VAL A 39 15.87 -2.49 22.47
CA VAL A 39 17.20 -2.97 22.08
C VAL A 39 18.29 -2.14 22.78
N GLU A 40 18.17 -0.82 22.79
CA GLU A 40 19.11 0.09 23.45
C GLU A 40 19.15 -0.12 24.97
N SER A 41 18.01 -0.47 25.60
CA SER A 41 17.95 -0.77 27.02
C SER A 41 18.42 -2.19 27.38
N GLY A 42 18.83 -3.00 26.41
CA GLY A 42 19.23 -4.40 26.63
C GLY A 42 18.08 -5.30 27.09
N ALA A 43 16.87 -5.11 26.56
CA ALA A 43 15.72 -5.95 26.89
C ALA A 43 15.93 -7.42 26.49
N ASP A 44 15.17 -8.31 27.13
CA ASP A 44 15.20 -9.75 26.84
C ASP A 44 14.98 -10.07 25.35
N CYS A 45 15.70 -11.07 24.86
CA CYS A 45 15.67 -11.53 23.49
C CYS A 45 14.23 -11.90 23.04
N GLY A 46 13.47 -12.59 23.89
CA GLY A 46 12.08 -12.94 23.60
C GLY A 46 11.19 -11.72 23.41
N ASN A 47 11.36 -10.69 24.24
CA ASN A 47 10.65 -9.41 24.10
C ASN A 47 11.02 -8.69 22.79
N VAL A 48 12.31 -8.60 22.47
CA VAL A 48 12.79 -7.97 21.22
C VAL A 48 12.22 -8.68 19.99
N VAL A 49 12.28 -10.01 19.94
CA VAL A 49 11.75 -10.80 18.81
C VAL A 49 10.23 -10.63 18.71
N THR A 50 9.51 -10.66 19.84
CA THR A 50 8.06 -10.43 19.86
C THR A 50 7.70 -9.05 19.29
N GLN A 51 8.39 -8.00 19.73
CA GLN A 51 8.18 -6.65 19.20
C GLN A 51 8.52 -6.55 17.71
N LEU A 52 9.60 -7.19 17.26
CA LEU A 52 9.97 -7.22 15.85
C LEU A 52 8.88 -7.87 14.97
N THR A 53 8.33 -9.01 15.40
CA THR A 53 7.22 -9.65 14.66
C THR A 53 5.97 -8.78 14.61
N ALA A 54 5.67 -8.04 15.69
CA ALA A 54 4.57 -7.10 15.73
C ALA A 54 4.76 -5.92 14.76
N VAL A 55 5.97 -5.34 14.71
CA VAL A 55 6.33 -4.27 13.77
C VAL A 55 6.19 -4.74 12.33
N ARG A 56 6.76 -5.91 11.99
CA ARG A 56 6.65 -6.52 10.67
C ARG A 56 5.20 -6.72 10.26
N GLY A 57 4.38 -7.33 11.12
CA GLY A 57 2.95 -7.53 10.83
C GLY A 57 2.15 -6.22 10.67
N ALA A 58 2.54 -5.14 11.34
CA ALA A 58 1.93 -3.82 11.14
C ALA A 58 2.30 -3.21 9.78
N LEU A 59 3.56 -3.37 9.36
CA LEU A 59 4.04 -2.94 8.05
C LEU A 59 3.38 -3.74 6.93
N ASP A 60 3.26 -5.06 7.06
CA ASP A 60 2.61 -5.93 6.07
C ASP A 60 1.16 -5.52 5.81
N LYS A 61 0.40 -5.22 6.88
CA LYS A 61 -1.00 -4.76 6.77
C LYS A 61 -1.11 -3.40 6.08
N ALA A 62 -0.21 -2.46 6.40
CA ALA A 62 -0.18 -1.15 5.77
C ALA A 62 0.22 -1.25 4.27
N GLY A 63 1.21 -2.09 3.96
CA GLY A 63 1.66 -2.37 2.61
C GLY A 63 0.56 -3.01 1.76
N PHE A 64 -0.17 -3.99 2.30
CA PHE A 64 -1.28 -4.63 1.61
C PHE A 64 -2.40 -3.64 1.26
N GLU A 65 -2.77 -2.74 2.17
CA GLU A 65 -3.77 -1.71 1.89
C GLU A 65 -3.32 -0.73 0.81
N LEU A 66 -2.07 -0.27 0.87
CA LEU A 66 -1.50 0.65 -0.13
C LEU A 66 -1.49 0.03 -1.52
N ILE A 67 -1.01 -1.21 -1.61
CA ILE A 67 -0.94 -1.97 -2.85
C ILE A 67 -2.35 -2.25 -3.37
N SER A 68 -3.29 -2.67 -2.53
CA SER A 68 -4.68 -2.91 -2.94
C SER A 68 -5.38 -1.64 -3.43
N ALA A 69 -4.98 -0.47 -2.94
CA ALA A 69 -5.44 0.82 -3.47
C ALA A 69 -4.79 1.09 -4.84
N ALA A 70 -3.47 0.99 -4.94
CA ALA A 70 -2.73 1.17 -6.20
C ALA A 70 -3.16 0.19 -7.31
N MET A 71 -3.50 -1.05 -6.95
CA MET A 71 -4.03 -2.06 -7.87
C MET A 71 -5.41 -1.66 -8.40
N ARG A 72 -6.29 -1.11 -7.56
CA ARG A 72 -7.58 -0.58 -8.02
C ARG A 72 -7.37 0.53 -9.03
N ASP A 73 -6.51 1.50 -8.71
CA ASP A 73 -6.18 2.61 -9.62
C ASP A 73 -5.53 2.14 -10.93
N CYS A 74 -4.69 1.10 -10.88
CA CYS A 74 -4.06 0.53 -12.08
C CYS A 74 -5.03 -0.30 -12.94
N LEU A 75 -6.04 -0.94 -12.33
CA LEU A 75 -7.04 -1.75 -13.02
C LEU A 75 -8.23 -0.91 -13.52
N THR A 76 -8.51 0.23 -12.87
CA THR A 76 -9.42 1.27 -13.40
C THR A 76 -8.64 2.22 -14.32
N ASP A 77 -8.17 1.71 -15.46
CA ASP A 77 -7.75 2.58 -16.55
C ASP A 77 -8.98 2.82 -17.46
N PRO A 78 -9.42 4.07 -17.72
CA PRO A 78 -10.46 4.37 -18.71
C PRO A 78 -10.03 4.11 -20.17
N ARG A 79 -8.96 3.35 -20.40
CA ARG A 79 -8.49 2.94 -21.74
C ARG A 79 -9.33 1.85 -22.41
N ASP A 80 -10.47 1.47 -21.83
CA ASP A 80 -11.53 0.72 -22.54
C ASP A 80 -12.43 1.62 -23.41
N GLU A 81 -12.24 2.94 -23.43
CA GLU A 81 -12.65 3.76 -24.57
C GLU A 81 -11.45 3.93 -25.51
N LEU A 82 -11.27 2.99 -26.44
CA LEU A 82 -10.41 3.23 -27.61
C LEU A 82 -11.10 4.22 -28.55
N PRO A 83 -10.56 5.42 -28.83
CA PRO A 83 -10.67 5.95 -30.17
C PRO A 83 -9.68 5.18 -31.06
N ALA A 84 -10.21 4.62 -32.14
CA ALA A 84 -9.42 4.03 -33.21
C ALA A 84 -8.32 5.01 -33.67
N GLY A 85 -7.06 4.61 -33.55
CA GLY A 85 -5.93 5.40 -34.06
C GLY A 85 -4.71 5.30 -33.16
N GLY A 86 -3.79 4.41 -33.55
CA GLY A 86 -2.56 4.17 -32.79
C GLY A 86 -1.61 5.37 -32.79
N VAL A 87 -0.96 5.56 -31.65
CA VAL A 87 0.42 6.06 -31.56
C VAL A 87 1.06 5.34 -30.37
N GLN A 88 2.19 4.68 -30.59
CA GLN A 88 3.04 4.19 -29.51
C GLN A 88 3.73 5.39 -28.85
N PRO A 89 3.80 5.46 -27.51
CA PRO A 89 4.90 6.14 -26.86
C PRO A 89 5.71 5.10 -26.09
N GLU A 90 6.82 4.73 -26.71
CA GLU A 90 8.04 4.33 -26.03
C GLU A 90 8.30 5.15 -24.73
N ALA A 91 8.62 4.43 -23.65
CA ALA A 91 8.81 4.90 -22.27
C ALA A 91 7.56 5.13 -21.39
N ALA A 92 6.58 4.22 -21.44
CA ALA A 92 5.62 4.07 -20.35
C ALA A 92 6.34 3.63 -19.07
N ALA A 93 6.26 4.46 -18.01
CA ALA A 93 6.68 4.13 -16.65
C ALA A 93 6.33 2.67 -16.34
N ARG A 94 7.35 1.83 -16.11
CA ARG A 94 7.20 0.39 -15.90
C ARG A 94 6.34 0.14 -14.66
N ARG A 95 5.01 0.10 -14.84
CA ARG A 95 4.08 -0.29 -13.78
C ARG A 95 4.37 -1.76 -13.48
N PRO A 96 4.70 -2.11 -12.23
CA PRO A 96 4.95 -3.49 -11.87
C PRO A 96 3.68 -4.29 -12.09
N THR A 97 3.83 -5.46 -12.70
CA THR A 97 2.75 -6.42 -12.92
C THR A 97 2.27 -6.98 -11.58
N LEU A 98 1.03 -7.48 -11.55
CA LEU A 98 0.42 -8.12 -10.37
C LEU A 98 1.31 -9.22 -9.76
N LYS A 99 2.06 -9.93 -10.63
CA LYS A 99 3.02 -10.96 -10.26
C LYS A 99 4.27 -10.37 -9.60
N GLU A 100 4.80 -9.27 -10.11
CA GLU A 100 5.96 -8.57 -9.52
C GLU A 100 5.61 -7.96 -8.16
N ILE A 101 4.42 -7.38 -8.02
CA ILE A 101 3.90 -6.86 -6.76
C ILE A 101 3.80 -7.98 -5.71
N ARG A 102 3.27 -9.15 -6.10
CA ARG A 102 3.22 -10.34 -5.23
C ARG A 102 4.61 -10.86 -4.87
N THR A 103 5.55 -10.89 -5.82
CA THR A 103 6.92 -11.37 -5.58
C THR A 103 7.70 -10.44 -4.65
N LEU A 104 7.48 -9.12 -4.72
CA LEU A 104 8.06 -8.17 -3.76
C LEU A 104 7.55 -8.43 -2.34
N PHE A 105 6.25 -8.71 -2.20
CA PHE A 105 5.63 -9.04 -0.91
C PHE A 105 6.17 -10.35 -0.30
N LEU A 106 6.32 -11.40 -1.11
CA LEU A 106 6.79 -12.72 -0.63
C LEU A 106 8.30 -12.81 -0.34
N ARG A 107 9.08 -11.79 -0.69
CA ARG A 107 10.51 -11.70 -0.36
C ARG A 107 10.78 -11.04 0.99
N LEU A 108 9.77 -10.42 1.59
CA LEU A 108 9.85 -9.78 2.91
C LEU A 108 9.54 -10.76 4.05
N THR A 109 9.22 -12.02 3.73
CA THR A 109 8.88 -13.04 4.73
C THR A 109 10.02 -13.91 5.16
#